data_AF-A0A0K0F110-F1
#
_entry.id   AF-A0A0K0F110-F1
#
_cell.length_a   1.000
_cell.length_b   1.000
_cell.length_c   1.000
_cell.angle_alpha   90.00
_cell.angle_beta   90.00
_cell.angle_gamma   90.00
#
_symmetry.space_group_name_H-M   'P 1'
#
loop_
_entity.id
_entity.type
_entity.pdbx_description
1 polymer ?
#
loop_
_entity_poly.entity_id
_entity_poly.type
_entity_poly.pdbx_seq_one_letter_code
_entity_poly.pdbx_strand_id
1 'polypeptide(L)'
;MSGVGGRVIRAGGEVSTKLVAPIVSSSKEEARKNVLKVYKEVQRIAPNFWFEYKLVDTPLSVFREVLKNQFLKNKHIQDIRVIDRKVAECRLDLENIKYYYYNPDHVRNMLYRENLDAKPGDFLSKFLSGKN
;
A
#
# COMPACT_ATOMS: atom_id res chain seq x y z
N MET A 1 -26.56 42.51 -12.15
CA MET A 1 -25.78 41.30 -11.81
C MET A 1 -24.31 41.68 -11.78
N SER A 2 -23.77 41.92 -10.59
CA SER A 2 -22.41 42.39 -10.36
C SER A 2 -21.52 41.21 -9.99
N GLY A 3 -20.51 40.95 -10.82
CA GLY A 3 -19.44 40.01 -10.52
C GLY A 3 -18.50 40.58 -9.45
N VAL A 4 -18.30 39.81 -8.37
CA VAL A 4 -17.25 39.96 -7.36
C VAL A 4 -16.66 38.55 -7.26
N GLY A 5 -15.43 38.25 -7.66
CA GLY A 5 -14.18 38.86 -7.22
C GLY A 5 -13.51 37.87 -6.23
N GLY A 6 -12.52 37.10 -6.69
CA GLY A 6 -11.97 36.00 -5.90
C GLY A 6 -10.57 35.50 -6.29
N ARG A 7 -9.58 36.41 -6.22
CA ARG A 7 -8.12 36.19 -6.01
C ARG A 7 -7.33 35.32 -7.00
N VAL A 8 -6.69 36.01 -7.94
CA VAL A 8 -5.46 35.55 -8.60
C VAL A 8 -4.31 35.67 -7.59
N ILE A 9 -3.75 34.54 -7.16
CA ILE A 9 -2.54 34.52 -6.34
C ILE A 9 -1.33 34.65 -7.28
N ARG A 10 -0.47 35.62 -6.93
CA ARG A 10 0.74 36.06 -7.63
C ARG A 10 1.61 34.91 -8.16
N ALA A 11 2.02 35.05 -9.42
CA ALA A 11 3.11 34.34 -10.04
C ALA A 11 4.44 34.60 -9.31
N GLY A 12 5.18 33.54 -9.02
CA GLY A 12 6.52 33.57 -8.46
C GLY A 12 7.17 32.21 -8.63
N GLY A 13 7.94 32.05 -9.71
CA GLY A 13 8.78 30.88 -9.98
C GLY A 13 8.02 29.64 -10.42
N GLU A 14 7.40 29.67 -11.60
CA GLU A 14 6.86 28.46 -12.23
C GLU A 14 8.01 27.53 -12.64
N VAL A 15 8.46 26.68 -11.72
CA VAL A 15 8.82 25.33 -12.13
C VAL A 15 7.53 24.77 -12.72
N SER A 16 7.46 24.68 -14.05
CA SER A 16 6.31 24.13 -14.78
C SER A 16 6.16 22.64 -14.45
N THR A 17 5.68 22.34 -13.24
CA THR A 17 5.11 21.05 -12.93
C THR A 17 3.73 21.07 -13.54
N LYS A 18 3.45 20.15 -14.47
CA LYS A 18 2.10 19.92 -14.99
C LYS A 18 1.13 19.91 -13.80
N LEU A 19 0.26 20.91 -13.70
CA LEU A 19 -0.69 21.01 -12.59
C LEU A 19 -1.67 19.85 -12.76
N VAL A 20 -1.57 18.83 -11.92
CA VAL A 20 -2.49 17.70 -11.91
C VAL A 20 -3.37 17.75 -10.67
N ALA A 21 -4.67 17.53 -10.87
CA ALA A 21 -5.62 17.49 -9.79
C ALA A 21 -5.24 16.40 -8.76
N PRO A 22 -5.24 16.73 -7.44
CA PRO A 22 -5.08 15.74 -6.39
C PRO A 22 -6.30 14.80 -6.35
N ILE A 23 -6.10 13.56 -5.86
CA ILE A 23 -7.18 12.56 -5.75
C ILE A 23 -7.89 12.73 -4.41
N VAL A 24 -7.15 12.58 -3.30
CA VAL A 24 -7.67 12.74 -1.94
C VAL A 24 -6.82 13.74 -1.17
N SER A 25 -5.50 13.49 -1.13
CA SER A 25 -4.56 14.29 -0.35
C SER A 25 -4.02 15.44 -1.19
N SER A 26 -4.05 16.64 -0.64
CA SER A 26 -3.48 17.85 -1.29
C SER A 26 -2.02 18.07 -0.91
N SER A 27 -1.54 17.43 0.16
CA SER A 27 -0.17 17.57 0.67
C SER A 27 0.44 16.21 1.08
N LYS A 28 1.78 16.16 1.15
CA LYS A 28 2.51 14.95 1.61
C LYS A 28 2.18 14.59 3.07
N GLU A 29 1.95 15.59 3.91
CA GLU A 29 1.62 15.38 5.32
C GLU A 29 0.24 14.73 5.49
N GLU A 30 -0.73 15.18 4.69
CA GLU A 30 -2.07 14.60 4.65
C GLU A 30 -2.05 13.15 4.17
N ALA A 31 -1.32 12.86 3.08
CA ALA A 31 -1.12 11.50 2.60
C ALA A 31 -0.47 10.61 3.66
N ARG A 32 0.55 11.11 4.38
CA ARG A 32 1.18 10.38 5.49
C ARG A 32 0.20 10.09 6.62
N LYS A 33 -0.66 11.05 7.00
CA LYS A 33 -1.71 10.85 8.01
C LYS A 33 -2.70 9.77 7.55
N ASN A 34 -3.10 9.79 6.28
CA ASN A 34 -4.01 8.80 5.70
C ASN A 34 -3.41 7.38 5.69
N VAL A 35 -2.14 7.23 5.31
CA VAL A 35 -1.42 5.95 5.39
C VAL A 35 -1.37 5.44 6.82
N LEU A 36 -1.02 6.30 7.80
CA LEU A 36 -0.95 5.90 9.21
C LEU A 36 -2.32 5.52 9.79
N LYS A 37 -3.40 6.18 9.34
CA LYS A 37 -4.76 5.83 9.73
C LYS A 37 -5.10 4.40 9.28
N VAL A 38 -4.88 4.09 8.01
CA VAL A 38 -5.13 2.74 7.47
C VAL A 38 -4.21 1.70 8.12
N TYR A 39 -2.94 2.01 8.33
CA TYR A 39 -2.02 1.11 9.05
C TYR A 39 -2.53 0.75 10.46
N LYS A 40 -3.03 1.73 11.22
CA LYS A 40 -3.62 1.49 12.54
C LYS A 40 -4.93 0.69 12.47
N GLU A 41 -5.72 0.85 11.41
CA GLU A 41 -6.93 0.04 11.18
C GLU A 41 -6.55 -1.41 10.90
N VAL A 42 -5.58 -1.66 10.00
CA VAL A 42 -5.04 -3.00 9.70
C VAL A 42 -4.53 -3.68 10.97
N GLN A 43 -3.69 -3.01 11.75
CA GLN A 43 -3.10 -3.59 12.96
C GLN A 43 -4.14 -3.90 14.05
N ARG A 44 -5.27 -3.16 14.09
CA ARG A 44 -6.39 -3.46 14.99
C ARG A 44 -7.16 -4.71 14.58
N ILE A 45 -7.36 -4.90 13.27
CA ILE A 45 -8.09 -6.05 12.72
C ILE A 45 -7.21 -7.31 12.67
N ALA A 46 -5.88 -7.15 12.69
CA ALA A 46 -4.90 -8.24 12.54
C ALA A 46 -5.16 -9.50 13.40
N PRO A 47 -5.54 -9.43 14.69
CA PRO A 47 -5.80 -10.64 15.48
C PRO A 47 -7.00 -11.46 14.97
N ASN A 48 -8.09 -10.79 14.60
CA ASN A 48 -9.28 -11.46 14.07
C ASN A 48 -8.96 -12.07 12.70
N PHE A 49 -8.33 -11.27 11.84
CA PHE A 49 -7.88 -11.68 10.53
C PHE A 49 -6.95 -12.90 10.57
N TRP A 50 -5.97 -12.91 11.49
CA TRP A 50 -5.04 -14.02 11.69
C TRP A 50 -5.76 -15.33 12.05
N PHE A 51 -6.77 -15.26 12.92
CA PHE A 51 -7.54 -16.42 13.36
C PHE A 51 -8.53 -16.89 12.29
N GLU A 52 -9.32 -15.99 11.72
CA GLU A 52 -10.36 -16.28 10.70
C GLU A 52 -9.75 -16.91 9.44
N TYR A 53 -8.59 -16.42 9.01
CA TYR A 53 -7.89 -16.93 7.81
C TYR A 53 -6.94 -18.09 8.12
N LYS A 54 -6.99 -18.65 9.34
CA LYS A 54 -6.21 -19.82 9.78
C LYS A 54 -4.69 -19.67 9.55
N LEU A 55 -4.15 -18.46 9.73
CA LEU A 55 -2.71 -18.16 9.57
C LEU A 55 -1.89 -18.47 10.85
N VAL A 56 -2.38 -19.44 11.63
CA VAL A 56 -1.94 -19.77 13.00
C VAL A 56 -0.57 -20.45 13.02
N ASP A 57 -0.07 -20.86 11.85
CA ASP A 57 1.29 -21.39 11.67
C ASP A 57 2.37 -20.35 12.01
N THR A 58 2.04 -19.06 11.91
CA THR A 58 2.91 -17.96 12.35
C THR A 58 2.39 -17.34 13.64
N PRO A 59 3.26 -16.99 14.60
CA PRO A 59 2.82 -16.28 15.79
C PRO A 59 2.30 -14.89 15.42
N LEU A 60 1.29 -14.40 16.15
CA LEU A 60 0.62 -13.12 15.87
C LEU A 60 1.59 -11.92 15.81
N SER A 61 2.68 -11.95 16.58
CA SER A 61 3.73 -10.91 16.54
C SER A 61 4.40 -10.85 15.16
N VAL A 62 4.83 -12.01 14.65
CA VAL A 62 5.44 -12.14 13.31
C VAL A 62 4.45 -11.75 12.23
N PHE A 63 3.18 -12.14 12.38
CA PHE A 63 2.13 -11.73 11.44
C PHE A 63 1.98 -10.20 11.34
N ARG A 64 1.96 -9.50 12.48
CA ARG A 64 1.90 -8.03 12.51
C ARG A 64 3.12 -7.39 11.85
N GLU A 65 4.30 -8.00 11.99
CA GLU A 65 5.52 -7.58 11.31
C GLU A 65 5.44 -7.80 9.80
N VAL A 66 4.87 -8.92 9.34
CA VAL A 66 4.63 -9.19 7.92
C VAL A 66 3.73 -8.12 7.31
N LEU A 67 2.63 -7.77 7.99
CA LEU A 67 1.76 -6.67 7.57
C LEU A 67 2.53 -5.35 7.49
N LYS A 68 3.33 -5.02 8.51
CA LYS A 68 4.19 -3.82 8.51
C LYS A 68 5.18 -3.83 7.34
N ASN A 69 5.78 -4.98 7.01
CA ASN A 69 6.70 -5.13 5.90
C ASN A 69 6.02 -4.84 4.56
N GLN A 70 4.74 -5.19 4.38
CA GLN A 70 3.98 -4.84 3.16
C GLN A 70 3.86 -3.32 2.98
N PHE A 71 3.64 -2.56 4.06
CA PHE A 71 3.67 -1.09 4.00
C PHE A 71 5.06 -0.56 3.66
N LEU A 72 6.11 -1.14 4.26
CA LEU A 72 7.49 -0.70 4.05
C LEU A 72 8.00 -0.97 2.63
N LYS A 73 7.52 -2.02 1.93
CA LYS A 73 7.85 -2.28 0.51
C LYS A 73 7.58 -1.06 -0.38
N ASN A 74 6.55 -0.27 -0.04
CA ASN A 74 6.12 0.91 -0.80
C ASN A 74 6.73 2.22 -0.28
N LYS A 75 7.69 2.18 0.66
CA LYS A 75 8.31 3.39 1.27
C LYS A 75 8.98 4.32 0.24
N HIS A 76 9.44 3.78 -0.88
CA HIS A 76 10.16 4.52 -1.92
C HIS A 76 9.25 5.46 -2.74
N ILE A 77 7.92 5.29 -2.65
CA ILE A 77 6.95 6.08 -3.43
C ILE A 77 6.90 7.51 -2.90
N GLN A 78 7.07 8.50 -3.80
CA GLN A 78 7.06 9.93 -3.46
C GLN A 78 5.83 10.68 -4.00
N ASP A 79 5.19 10.17 -5.06
CA ASP A 79 4.02 10.80 -5.67
C ASP A 79 2.78 10.57 -4.78
N ILE A 80 2.15 11.67 -4.36
CA ILE A 80 0.98 11.70 -3.48
C ILE A 80 -0.18 10.91 -4.07
N ARG A 81 -0.42 10.98 -5.38
CA ARG A 81 -1.55 10.32 -6.04
C ARG A 81 -1.40 8.81 -6.05
N VAL A 82 -0.16 8.33 -6.19
CA VAL A 82 0.15 6.90 -6.12
C VAL A 82 -0.03 6.41 -4.69
N ILE A 83 0.38 7.21 -3.69
CA ILE A 83 0.14 6.89 -2.27
C ILE A 83 -1.36 6.79 -1.99
N ASP A 84 -2.16 7.78 -2.41
CA ASP A 84 -3.61 7.76 -2.22
C ASP A 84 -4.26 6.55 -2.88
N ARG A 85 -3.82 6.19 -4.10
CA ARG A 85 -4.27 4.97 -4.77
C ARG A 85 -3.93 3.73 -3.96
N LYS A 86 -2.71 3.62 -3.41
CA LYS A 86 -2.32 2.48 -2.56
C LYS A 86 -3.12 2.40 -1.27
N VAL A 87 -3.46 3.55 -0.69
CA VAL A 87 -4.36 3.60 0.47
C VAL A 87 -5.76 3.10 0.10
N ALA A 88 -6.28 3.48 -1.06
CA ALA A 88 -7.58 3.01 -1.56
C ALA A 88 -7.57 1.50 -1.86
N GLU A 89 -6.54 0.99 -2.54
CA GLU A 89 -6.34 -0.44 -2.79
C GLU A 89 -6.33 -1.24 -1.47
N CYS A 90 -5.59 -0.77 -0.45
CA CYS A 90 -5.54 -1.43 0.85
C CYS A 90 -6.91 -1.45 1.56
N ARG A 91 -7.73 -0.39 1.42
CA ARG A 91 -9.09 -0.38 1.98
C ARG A 91 -10.01 -1.37 1.28
N LEU A 92 -9.91 -1.47 -0.04
CA LEU A 92 -10.64 -2.46 -0.82
C LEU A 92 -10.25 -3.89 -0.42
N ASP A 93 -8.96 -4.16 -0.24
CA ASP A 93 -8.49 -5.46 0.22
C ASP A 93 -9.03 -5.80 1.62
N LEU A 94 -9.06 -4.83 2.54
CA LEU A 94 -9.68 -5.02 3.86
C LEU A 94 -11.17 -5.33 3.78
N GLU A 95 -11.89 -4.71 2.85
CA GLU A 95 -13.31 -4.97 2.61
C GLU A 95 -13.52 -6.39 2.05
N ASN A 96 -12.73 -6.79 1.06
CA ASN A 96 -12.76 -8.14 0.49
C ASN A 96 -12.44 -9.22 1.54
N ILE A 97 -11.50 -8.94 2.44
CA ILE A 97 -11.17 -9.81 3.57
C ILE A 97 -12.35 -9.91 4.54
N LYS A 98 -12.95 -8.75 4.90
CA LYS A 98 -14.06 -8.67 5.85
C LYS A 98 -15.32 -9.40 5.37
N TYR A 99 -15.60 -9.33 4.07
CA TYR A 99 -16.76 -9.99 3.46
C TYR A 99 -16.45 -11.38 2.89
N TYR A 100 -15.26 -11.93 3.17
CA TYR A 100 -14.84 -13.26 2.71
C TYR A 100 -14.89 -13.44 1.19
N TYR A 101 -14.70 -12.35 0.43
CA TYR A 101 -14.54 -12.42 -1.03
C TYR A 101 -13.17 -13.00 -1.42
N TYR A 102 -12.18 -12.92 -0.54
CA TYR A 102 -10.89 -13.58 -0.71
C TYR A 102 -10.84 -14.92 0.02
N ASN A 103 -10.37 -15.96 -0.67
CA ASN A 103 -10.10 -17.28 -0.09
C ASN A 103 -8.84 -17.24 0.81
N PRO A 104 -8.71 -18.07 1.86
CA PRO A 104 -7.50 -18.10 2.69
C PRO A 104 -6.19 -18.31 1.93
N ASP A 105 -6.18 -19.16 0.91
CA ASP A 105 -4.99 -19.38 0.09
C ASP A 105 -4.61 -18.14 -0.72
N HIS A 106 -5.61 -17.36 -1.17
CA HIS A 106 -5.36 -16.11 -1.89
C HIS A 106 -4.66 -15.11 -0.96
N VAL A 107 -5.22 -14.92 0.23
CA VAL A 107 -4.65 -14.02 1.24
C VAL A 107 -3.25 -14.47 1.67
N ARG A 108 -3.06 -15.77 1.90
CA ARG A 108 -1.75 -16.33 2.26
C ARG A 108 -0.72 -16.01 1.19
N ASN A 109 -1.04 -16.26 -0.08
CA ASN A 109 -0.15 -15.93 -1.21
C ASN A 109 0.12 -14.43 -1.36
N MET A 110 -0.82 -13.54 -1.01
CA MET A 110 -0.60 -12.09 -1.01
C MET A 110 0.44 -11.67 0.05
N LEU A 111 0.40 -12.28 1.23
CA LEU A 111 1.27 -11.94 2.36
C LEU A 111 2.62 -12.66 2.31
N TYR A 112 2.57 -13.97 2.08
CA TYR A 112 3.68 -14.91 2.12
C TYR A 112 3.85 -15.49 0.72
N ARG A 113 4.91 -15.07 0.01
CA ARG A 113 5.25 -15.61 -1.32
C ARG A 113 5.92 -16.99 -1.18
N GLU A 114 5.26 -17.93 -0.55
CA GLU A 114 5.82 -19.24 -0.16
C GLU A 114 6.06 -20.16 -1.35
N ASN A 115 5.21 -20.06 -2.37
CA ASN A 115 5.24 -20.95 -3.54
C ASN A 115 6.15 -20.46 -4.67
N LEU A 116 7.04 -19.50 -4.40
CA LEU A 116 7.97 -18.97 -5.39
C LEU A 116 9.40 -19.29 -4.94
N ASP A 117 10.09 -20.12 -5.72
CA ASP A 117 11.53 -20.29 -5.57
C ASP A 117 12.20 -18.92 -5.56
N ALA A 118 13.16 -18.74 -4.65
CA ALA A 118 13.95 -17.53 -4.60
C ALA A 118 14.55 -17.29 -5.99
N LYS A 119 14.23 -16.14 -6.59
CA LYS A 119 14.76 -15.82 -7.91
C LYS A 119 16.29 -15.87 -7.83
N PRO A 120 16.97 -16.56 -8.76
CA PRO A 120 18.42 -16.65 -8.76
C PRO A 120 18.99 -15.23 -8.82
N GLY A 121 19.66 -14.81 -7.75
CA GLY A 121 20.21 -13.46 -7.62
C GLY A 121 21.57 -13.34 -8.29
N ASP A 122 22.39 -14.38 -8.14
CA ASP A 122 23.75 -14.44 -8.65
C ASP A 122 23.81 -14.96 -10.09
N PHE A 123 24.83 -14.55 -10.83
CA PHE A 123 25.08 -14.99 -12.20
C PHE A 123 25.10 -16.52 -12.31
N LEU A 124 25.82 -17.22 -11.43
CA LEU A 124 25.93 -18.68 -11.50
C LEU A 124 24.57 -19.35 -11.28
N SER A 125 23.78 -18.86 -10.32
CA SER A 125 22.43 -19.37 -10.08
C SER A 125 21.48 -19.13 -11.25
N LYS A 126 21.61 -17.98 -11.94
CA LYS A 126 20.82 -17.68 -13.15
C LYS A 126 21.22 -18.59 -14.30
N PHE A 127 22.52 -18.72 -14.52
CA PHE A 127 23.11 -19.61 -15.53
C PHE A 127 22.65 -21.06 -15.34
N LEU A 128 22.74 -21.60 -14.12
CA LEU A 128 22.29 -22.97 -13.81
C LEU A 128 20.78 -23.14 -13.95
N SER A 129 19.98 -22.10 -13.70
CA SER A 129 18.52 -22.17 -13.84
C SER A 129 18.03 -22.13 -15.30
N GLY A 130 18.90 -21.79 -16.25
CA GLY A 130 18.56 -21.67 -17.68
C GLY A 130 17.56 -20.55 -18.00
N LYS A 131 17.27 -19.66 -17.04
CA LYS A 131 16.36 -18.52 -17.19
C LYS A 131 17.19 -17.22 -17.18
N ASN A 132 17.15 -16.48 -18.29
CA ASN A 132 17.80 -15.16 -18.43
C ASN A 132 17.08 -14.09 -17.61
#